data_AF-E2ZG15-F1
#
_entry.id   AF-E2ZG15-F1
#
_cell.length_a   1.000
_cell.length_b   1.000
_cell.length_c   1.000
_cell.angle_alpha   90.00
_cell.angle_beta   90.00
_cell.angle_gamma   90.00
#
_symmetry.space_group_name_H-M   'P 1'
#
loop_
_entity.id
_entity.type
_entity.pdbx_description
1 polymer ?
#
loop_
_entity_poly.entity_id
_entity_poly.type
_entity_poly.pdbx_seq_one_letter_code
_entity_poly.pdbx_strand_id
1 'polypeptide(L)'
;MKHKRLAAAVLAAALWLTGCGGAAAPAAPAGSGAASQSAADTAVQTAQKDRITEQFTLEKTVRNEWGSAQKLTIHVPQLVCDSPDAEYINHELAAMYAADYRQYEDSPDAELQQDEWCPQTYIDWDAYWYGDCVSLVVRSYYGGTDPIYSQGWCFDFAAGHKLSVTELLMRMGLDPDETQLAVYRAAIQTFDHNMVQWEYYDSLRESGMLSGMRADTLRDNGLEDLTVLLKNENTVTLVAGYHTTAGSGWRPLEVELPLTPASPAKTPVLTDTYGSVSVLLDGDTRTVTIKRTPETIAWAEDYDIRLDGDVTLPIRNAYNNYVDVCIGELGASFHPVVYLLTEDGFVEYVDVLRCLLYGQSLLCADPIYIANNGTALALRDAEVSLLCADGTETELAPLTAEWNSPQQVDSTGSFTLGEGENLCWLDLNSGGGCQLATHNNRYFYQGAVTYLGATPDGTALGFSLIRDTENGPEWVAFSAALKLDYSIDCLILTPLSGQNPLTNETVPLVLTHSYG
;
A
#
# COMPACT_ATOMS: atom_id res chain seq x y z
N MET A 1 37.29 -35.64 -37.28
CA MET A 1 37.67 -37.07 -37.20
C MET A 1 36.74 -37.73 -36.18
N LYS A 2 35.93 -38.78 -36.40
CA LYS A 2 35.56 -39.63 -37.54
C LYS A 2 34.13 -40.15 -37.23
N HIS A 3 33.29 -40.17 -38.28
CA HIS A 3 32.15 -41.04 -38.66
C HIS A 3 31.50 -41.99 -37.61
N LYS A 4 30.18 -42.20 -37.57
CA LYS A 4 29.21 -42.62 -38.63
C LYS A 4 27.78 -42.23 -38.15
N ARG A 5 26.87 -41.56 -38.86
CA ARG A 5 26.09 -41.81 -40.11
C ARG A 5 25.14 -43.02 -40.13
N LEU A 6 23.86 -42.66 -40.33
CA LEU A 6 22.77 -43.34 -41.09
C LEU A 6 22.12 -44.58 -40.42
N ALA A 7 20.84 -44.92 -40.62
CA ALA A 7 19.61 -44.37 -41.20
C ALA A 7 18.57 -45.52 -41.21
N ALA A 8 17.33 -45.20 -41.61
CA ALA A 8 16.22 -46.09 -42.02
C ALA A 8 15.25 -46.50 -40.89
N ALA A 9 13.97 -46.07 -40.88
CA ALA A 9 12.87 -46.34 -41.83
C ALA A 9 12.37 -47.80 -41.70
N VAL A 10 11.09 -48.19 -41.72
CA VAL A 10 9.75 -47.62 -41.95
C VAL A 10 8.76 -48.83 -41.80
N LEU A 11 7.43 -48.59 -41.74
CA LEU A 11 6.30 -49.53 -42.03
C LEU A 11 6.00 -50.62 -40.95
N ALA A 12 4.77 -51.05 -40.65
CA ALA A 12 3.44 -51.00 -41.29
C ALA A 12 2.37 -51.26 -40.19
N ALA A 13 1.22 -50.57 -40.15
CA ALA A 13 -0.07 -50.86 -40.81
C ALA A 13 -0.99 -51.90 -40.13
N ALA A 14 -2.22 -51.48 -39.84
CA ALA A 14 -3.48 -52.25 -39.91
C ALA A 14 -4.64 -51.22 -40.01
N LEU A 15 -5.17 -50.93 -41.21
CA LEU A 15 -6.39 -51.50 -41.83
C LEU A 15 -7.62 -51.55 -40.89
N TRP A 16 -8.53 -50.58 -40.98
CA TRP A 16 -9.75 -50.53 -41.81
C TRP A 16 -10.89 -51.44 -41.32
N LEU A 17 -11.97 -50.81 -40.86
CA LEU A 17 -13.34 -51.28 -41.04
C LEU A 17 -14.19 -50.09 -41.53
N THR A 18 -14.73 -50.29 -42.73
CA THR A 18 -15.68 -49.45 -43.45
C THR A 18 -17.11 -49.74 -43.04
N GLY A 19 -17.97 -48.71 -43.16
CA GLY A 19 -19.30 -48.89 -43.75
C GLY A 19 -20.44 -48.20 -43.01
N CYS A 20 -20.88 -47.05 -43.50
CA CYS A 20 -22.13 -46.90 -44.27
C CYS A 20 -22.26 -45.45 -44.76
N GLY A 21 -22.58 -45.28 -46.04
CA GLY A 21 -22.59 -44.01 -46.75
C GLY A 21 -23.97 -43.36 -46.88
N GLY A 22 -23.95 -42.07 -47.24
CA GLY A 22 -25.07 -41.28 -47.75
C GLY A 22 -24.53 -39.96 -48.31
N ALA A 23 -24.64 -39.75 -49.62
CA ALA A 23 -24.09 -38.62 -50.33
C ALA A 23 -25.02 -37.39 -50.34
N ALA A 24 -24.48 -36.19 -50.08
CA ALA A 24 -25.01 -34.90 -50.52
C ALA A 24 -23.88 -33.83 -50.54
N ALA A 25 -24.03 -32.85 -51.43
CA ALA A 25 -23.08 -31.83 -51.92
C ALA A 25 -22.19 -31.08 -50.89
N PRO A 26 -21.06 -30.44 -51.33
CA PRO A 26 -20.22 -29.64 -50.45
C PRO A 26 -20.93 -28.34 -50.07
N ALA A 27 -21.19 -28.16 -48.78
CA ALA A 27 -21.59 -26.88 -48.20
C ALA A 27 -20.36 -25.98 -48.02
N ALA A 28 -20.51 -24.71 -48.42
CA ALA A 28 -19.52 -23.65 -48.27
C ALA A 28 -19.07 -23.47 -46.80
N PRO A 29 -17.84 -23.00 -46.54
CA PRO A 29 -17.39 -22.73 -45.19
C PRO A 29 -18.21 -21.58 -44.58
N ALA A 30 -18.83 -21.85 -43.43
CA ALA A 30 -19.47 -20.85 -42.59
C ALA A 30 -18.41 -19.93 -41.97
N GLY A 31 -18.09 -18.84 -42.66
CA GLY A 31 -17.41 -17.69 -42.07
C GLY A 31 -18.44 -16.70 -41.56
N SER A 32 -18.83 -16.80 -40.27
CA SER A 32 -19.72 -15.81 -39.64
C SER A 32 -19.48 -15.58 -38.15
N GLY A 33 -18.36 -16.04 -37.58
CA GLY A 33 -18.03 -15.80 -36.16
C GLY A 33 -17.33 -14.46 -35.91
N ALA A 34 -16.26 -14.17 -36.65
CA ALA A 34 -15.44 -12.99 -36.42
C ALA A 34 -16.12 -11.66 -36.81
N ALA A 35 -16.97 -11.68 -37.85
CA ALA A 35 -17.71 -10.48 -38.26
C ALA A 35 -18.89 -10.15 -37.32
N SER A 36 -19.51 -11.16 -36.69
CA SER A 36 -20.60 -10.95 -35.73
C SER A 36 -20.09 -10.54 -34.35
N GLN A 37 -18.93 -11.03 -33.89
CA GLN A 37 -18.28 -10.51 -32.69
C GLN A 37 -17.81 -9.06 -32.90
N SER A 38 -17.10 -8.76 -33.99
CA SER A 38 -16.66 -7.39 -34.30
C SER A 38 -17.84 -6.41 -34.45
N ALA A 39 -18.95 -6.82 -35.08
CA ALA A 39 -20.15 -5.98 -35.18
C ALA A 39 -20.89 -5.83 -33.86
N ALA A 40 -20.91 -6.87 -33.00
CA ALA A 40 -21.47 -6.80 -31.65
C ALA A 40 -20.63 -5.92 -30.73
N ASP A 41 -19.31 -6.04 -30.76
CA ASP A 41 -18.38 -5.19 -30.00
C ASP A 41 -18.48 -3.72 -30.48
N THR A 42 -18.59 -3.49 -31.79
CA THR A 42 -18.83 -2.15 -32.35
C THR A 42 -20.20 -1.59 -31.92
N ALA A 43 -21.25 -2.43 -31.89
CA ALA A 43 -22.58 -2.02 -31.44
C ALA A 43 -22.64 -1.76 -29.93
N VAL A 44 -21.95 -2.56 -29.12
CA VAL A 44 -21.80 -2.39 -27.67
C VAL A 44 -21.02 -1.11 -27.38
N GLN A 45 -19.89 -0.87 -28.05
CA GLN A 45 -19.13 0.38 -27.91
C GLN A 45 -19.93 1.60 -28.36
N THR A 46 -20.72 1.49 -29.43
CA THR A 46 -21.59 2.59 -29.89
C THR A 46 -22.71 2.86 -28.87
N ALA A 47 -23.35 1.81 -28.35
CA ALA A 47 -24.38 1.93 -27.31
C ALA A 47 -23.83 2.43 -25.97
N GLN A 48 -22.59 2.10 -25.62
CA GLN A 48 -21.88 2.62 -24.45
C GLN A 48 -21.52 4.10 -24.63
N LYS A 49 -21.10 4.50 -25.83
CA LYS A 49 -20.78 5.90 -26.16
C LYS A 49 -22.00 6.82 -26.04
N ASP A 50 -23.20 6.33 -26.37
CA ASP A 50 -24.44 7.11 -26.24
C ASP A 50 -24.92 7.26 -24.77
N ARG A 51 -24.33 6.52 -23.83
CA ARG A 51 -24.67 6.58 -22.40
C ARG A 51 -23.95 7.68 -21.64
N ILE A 52 -22.95 8.33 -22.25
CA ILE A 52 -22.23 9.46 -21.64
C ILE A 52 -22.16 10.59 -22.67
N THR A 53 -22.72 11.74 -22.31
CA THR A 53 -22.70 12.97 -23.11
C THR A 53 -21.84 14.03 -22.45
N GLU A 54 -21.73 15.21 -23.06
CA GLU A 54 -21.06 16.36 -22.43
C GLU A 54 -22.09 17.30 -21.82
N GLN A 55 -21.94 17.60 -20.54
CA GLN A 55 -22.75 18.61 -19.84
C GLN A 55 -22.28 20.02 -20.20
N PHE A 56 -20.96 20.20 -20.25
CA PHE A 56 -20.28 21.44 -20.61
C PHE A 56 -19.16 21.12 -21.58
N THR A 57 -19.04 21.90 -22.65
CA THR A 57 -17.98 21.74 -23.65
C THR A 57 -17.46 23.08 -24.10
N LEU A 58 -16.15 23.27 -24.05
CA LEU A 58 -15.48 24.49 -24.46
C LEU A 58 -14.06 24.20 -24.92
N GLU A 59 -13.80 24.43 -26.20
CA GLU A 59 -12.44 24.51 -26.73
C GLU A 59 -12.23 25.92 -27.29
N LYS A 60 -11.38 26.72 -26.65
CA LYS A 60 -11.03 28.05 -27.17
C LYS A 60 -9.71 28.59 -26.64
N THR A 61 -9.24 29.65 -27.27
CA THR A 61 -8.14 30.47 -26.76
C THR A 61 -8.69 31.78 -26.23
N VAL A 62 -8.33 32.16 -25.01
CA VAL A 62 -8.75 33.45 -24.43
C VAL A 62 -7.53 34.32 -24.16
N ARG A 63 -7.72 35.64 -24.16
CA ARG A 63 -6.70 36.59 -23.67
C ARG A 63 -7.14 37.12 -22.31
N ASN A 64 -6.23 37.08 -21.34
CA ASN A 64 -6.45 37.71 -20.04
C ASN A 64 -6.33 39.24 -20.13
N GLU A 65 -6.65 39.94 -19.03
CA GLU A 65 -6.61 41.41 -18.94
C GLU A 65 -5.20 42.00 -19.21
N TRP A 66 -4.16 41.18 -19.09
CA TRP A 66 -2.76 41.55 -19.36
C TRP A 66 -2.30 41.16 -20.78
N GLY A 67 -3.22 40.71 -21.64
CA GLY A 67 -2.97 40.39 -23.05
C GLY A 67 -2.34 39.02 -23.31
N SER A 68 -2.08 38.21 -22.27
CA SER A 68 -1.52 36.86 -22.42
C SER A 68 -2.60 35.88 -22.86
N ALA A 69 -2.29 35.03 -23.84
CA ALA A 69 -3.21 34.00 -24.32
C ALA A 69 -3.19 32.76 -23.42
N GLN A 70 -4.32 32.06 -23.31
CA GLN A 70 -4.48 30.79 -22.59
C GLN A 70 -5.37 29.87 -23.44
N LYS A 71 -4.94 28.62 -23.63
CA LYS A 71 -5.75 27.60 -24.32
C LYS A 71 -6.58 26.84 -23.29
N LEU A 72 -7.88 26.73 -23.56
CA LEU A 72 -8.85 26.05 -22.72
C LEU A 72 -9.44 24.86 -23.47
N THR A 73 -9.45 23.70 -22.83
CA THR A 73 -10.10 22.47 -23.31
C THR A 73 -10.93 21.91 -22.15
N ILE A 74 -12.22 22.22 -22.10
CA ILE A 74 -13.11 21.83 -20.99
C ILE A 74 -14.20 20.93 -21.54
N HIS A 75 -14.13 19.66 -21.19
CA HIS A 75 -15.12 18.63 -21.49
C HIS A 75 -15.56 18.02 -20.17
N VAL A 76 -16.81 18.29 -19.78
CA VAL A 76 -17.38 17.75 -18.54
C VAL A 76 -18.41 16.67 -18.90
N PRO A 77 -18.24 15.42 -18.45
CA PRO A 77 -19.13 14.33 -18.80
C PRO A 77 -20.51 14.42 -18.11
N GLN A 78 -21.48 13.73 -18.69
CA GLN A 78 -22.82 13.55 -18.15
C GLN A 78 -23.29 12.11 -18.39
N LEU A 79 -23.64 11.38 -17.34
CA LEU A 79 -24.27 10.07 -17.43
C LEU A 79 -25.72 10.21 -17.91
N VAL A 80 -26.08 9.49 -18.97
CA VAL A 80 -27.44 9.45 -19.54
C VAL A 80 -28.17 8.23 -18.97
N CYS A 81 -28.67 8.36 -17.75
CA CYS A 81 -29.44 7.33 -17.05
C CYS A 81 -30.49 8.00 -16.16
N ASP A 82 -31.74 7.53 -16.23
CA ASP A 82 -32.84 8.00 -15.38
C ASP A 82 -32.77 7.32 -14.01
N SER A 83 -31.78 7.72 -13.21
CA SER A 83 -31.57 7.21 -11.85
C SER A 83 -31.10 8.32 -10.91
N PRO A 84 -31.47 8.25 -9.61
CA PRO A 84 -31.01 9.23 -8.61
C PRO A 84 -29.48 9.32 -8.51
N ASP A 85 -28.78 8.20 -8.67
CA ASP A 85 -27.31 8.16 -8.54
C ASP A 85 -26.62 8.80 -9.76
N ALA A 86 -27.16 8.62 -10.97
CA ALA A 86 -26.66 9.33 -12.15
C ALA A 86 -26.90 10.84 -12.04
N GLU A 87 -28.08 11.25 -11.55
CA GLU A 87 -28.37 12.67 -11.29
C GLU A 87 -27.40 13.26 -10.26
N TYR A 88 -27.11 12.50 -9.19
CA TYR A 88 -26.14 12.90 -8.16
C TYR A 88 -24.72 13.07 -8.73
N ILE A 89 -24.21 12.10 -9.49
CA ILE A 89 -22.88 12.18 -10.12
C ILE A 89 -22.81 13.36 -11.09
N ASN A 90 -23.83 13.56 -11.92
CA ASN A 90 -23.90 14.70 -12.85
C ASN A 90 -23.93 16.04 -12.10
N HIS A 91 -24.64 16.11 -10.97
CA HIS A 91 -24.65 17.31 -10.13
C HIS A 91 -23.28 17.57 -9.49
N GLU A 92 -22.60 16.52 -9.00
CA GLU A 92 -21.25 16.60 -8.45
C GLU A 92 -20.24 17.13 -9.49
N LEU A 93 -20.23 16.54 -10.69
CA LEU A 93 -19.41 16.98 -11.81
C LEU A 93 -19.66 18.45 -12.19
N ALA A 94 -20.92 18.87 -12.22
CA ALA A 94 -21.28 20.25 -12.46
C ALA A 94 -20.81 21.18 -11.33
N ALA A 95 -20.95 20.76 -10.08
CA ALA A 95 -20.51 21.56 -8.93
C ALA A 95 -19.00 21.78 -8.95
N MET A 96 -18.23 20.80 -9.41
CA MET A 96 -16.78 20.89 -9.52
C MET A 96 -16.34 21.78 -10.69
N TYR A 97 -16.89 21.58 -11.89
CA TYR A 97 -16.30 22.11 -13.13
C TYR A 97 -17.14 23.16 -13.86
N ALA A 98 -18.39 23.41 -13.47
CA ALA A 98 -19.22 24.40 -14.17
C ALA A 98 -18.68 25.84 -14.03
N ALA A 99 -17.96 26.15 -12.95
CA ALA A 99 -17.34 27.46 -12.77
C ALA A 99 -16.24 27.71 -13.81
N ASP A 100 -15.42 26.68 -14.08
CA ASP A 100 -14.35 26.73 -15.08
C ASP A 100 -14.94 26.99 -16.49
N TYR A 101 -16.08 26.37 -16.81
CA TYR A 101 -16.78 26.67 -18.05
C TYR A 101 -17.36 28.10 -18.07
N ARG A 102 -18.17 28.46 -17.07
CA ARG A 102 -18.92 29.73 -17.02
C ARG A 102 -18.02 30.96 -16.97
N GLN A 103 -16.86 30.85 -16.34
CA GLN A 103 -15.87 31.93 -16.31
C GLN A 103 -15.49 32.37 -17.72
N TYR A 104 -15.38 31.41 -18.64
CA TYR A 104 -14.90 31.68 -19.97
C TYR A 104 -16.01 31.69 -21.01
N GLU A 105 -17.19 31.11 -20.80
CA GLU A 105 -18.27 30.98 -21.81
C GLU A 105 -18.44 32.22 -22.70
N ASP A 106 -18.61 33.40 -22.10
CA ASP A 106 -18.82 34.68 -22.82
C ASP A 106 -17.54 35.35 -23.36
N SER A 107 -16.36 34.81 -23.04
CA SER A 107 -15.08 35.36 -23.51
C SER A 107 -14.91 35.16 -25.02
N PRO A 108 -14.43 36.17 -25.77
CA PRO A 108 -14.16 36.02 -27.18
C PRO A 108 -12.98 35.08 -27.41
N ASP A 109 -13.04 34.33 -28.50
CA ASP A 109 -11.89 33.53 -28.97
C ASP A 109 -10.79 34.47 -29.47
N ALA A 110 -9.55 34.19 -29.09
CA ALA A 110 -8.40 35.02 -29.39
C ALA A 110 -7.51 34.37 -30.45
N GLU A 111 -7.11 35.16 -31.45
CA GLU A 111 -6.09 34.74 -32.40
C GLU A 111 -4.71 34.73 -31.74
N LEU A 112 -4.01 33.60 -31.86
CA LEU A 112 -2.60 33.47 -31.47
C LEU A 112 -1.70 34.00 -32.57
N GLN A 113 -0.63 34.71 -32.19
CA GLN A 113 0.45 34.99 -33.14
C GLN A 113 1.20 33.68 -33.45
N GLN A 114 1.79 33.62 -34.64
CA GLN A 114 2.66 32.51 -35.00
C GLN A 114 3.81 32.40 -33.97
N ASP A 115 3.97 31.21 -33.37
CA ASP A 115 4.95 30.89 -32.31
C ASP A 115 4.67 31.51 -30.92
N GLU A 116 3.47 32.06 -30.67
CA GLU A 116 3.06 32.50 -29.32
C GLU A 116 2.81 31.28 -28.41
N TRP A 117 3.65 31.12 -27.38
CA TRP A 117 3.43 30.11 -26.34
C TRP A 117 2.27 30.54 -25.43
N CYS A 118 1.34 29.63 -25.15
CA CYS A 118 0.25 29.85 -24.21
C CYS A 118 0.13 28.67 -23.22
N PRO A 119 -0.09 28.94 -21.92
CA PRO A 119 -0.43 27.91 -20.96
C PRO A 119 -1.74 27.23 -21.36
N GLN A 120 -1.84 25.95 -21.01
CA GLN A 120 -3.02 25.13 -21.27
C GLN A 120 -3.74 24.86 -19.95
N THR A 121 -5.05 25.03 -19.95
CA THR A 121 -5.94 24.49 -18.94
C THR A 121 -6.82 23.46 -19.62
N TYR A 122 -6.89 22.26 -19.07
CA TYR A 122 -7.79 21.26 -19.57
C TYR A 122 -8.53 20.53 -18.46
N ILE A 123 -9.80 20.24 -18.73
CA ILE A 123 -10.66 19.33 -17.99
C ILE A 123 -11.16 18.37 -19.06
N ASP A 124 -10.81 17.09 -18.94
CA ASP A 124 -11.12 16.08 -19.93
C ASP A 124 -11.44 14.76 -19.25
N TRP A 125 -12.07 13.82 -19.95
CA TRP A 125 -12.55 12.58 -19.34
C TRP A 125 -12.35 11.34 -20.22
N ASP A 126 -12.12 10.21 -19.56
CA ASP A 126 -12.18 8.88 -20.17
C ASP A 126 -13.29 8.06 -19.53
N ALA A 127 -13.85 7.12 -20.29
CA ALA A 127 -14.76 6.10 -19.77
C ALA A 127 -14.20 4.71 -20.04
N TYR A 128 -14.00 3.95 -18.96
CA TYR A 128 -13.50 2.58 -18.98
C TYR A 128 -14.64 1.62 -18.67
N TRP A 129 -14.94 0.69 -19.58
CA TRP A 129 -16.15 -0.13 -19.51
C TRP A 129 -15.87 -1.57 -19.10
N TYR A 130 -16.75 -2.12 -18.26
CA TYR A 130 -16.85 -3.56 -17.97
C TYR A 130 -18.32 -3.99 -18.05
N GLY A 131 -18.72 -4.54 -19.20
CA GLY A 131 -20.13 -4.81 -19.49
C GLY A 131 -20.98 -3.53 -19.45
N ASP A 132 -21.98 -3.48 -18.57
CA ASP A 132 -22.83 -2.31 -18.34
C ASP A 132 -22.28 -1.35 -17.26
N CYS A 133 -21.16 -1.70 -16.60
CA CYS A 133 -20.49 -0.85 -15.63
C CYS A 133 -19.46 0.05 -16.32
N VAL A 134 -19.30 1.27 -15.83
CA VAL A 134 -18.28 2.23 -16.26
C VAL A 134 -17.46 2.70 -15.07
N SER A 135 -16.15 2.86 -15.26
CA SER A 135 -15.31 3.77 -14.47
C SER A 135 -15.07 5.02 -15.31
N LEU A 136 -15.74 6.11 -14.93
CA LEU A 136 -15.62 7.43 -15.53
C LEU A 136 -14.50 8.18 -14.81
N VAL A 137 -13.51 8.66 -15.55
CA VAL A 137 -12.33 9.33 -14.98
C VAL A 137 -12.22 10.72 -15.57
N VAL A 138 -12.25 11.74 -14.72
CA VAL A 138 -12.03 13.13 -15.11
C VAL A 138 -10.63 13.56 -14.69
N ARG A 139 -9.92 14.21 -15.61
CA ARG A 139 -8.59 14.81 -15.40
C ARG A 139 -8.66 16.31 -15.53
N SER A 140 -8.08 17.01 -14.59
CA SER A 140 -7.99 18.48 -14.62
C SER A 140 -6.55 18.96 -14.45
N TYR A 141 -6.15 19.92 -15.27
CA TYR A 141 -4.87 20.60 -15.23
C TYR A 141 -5.09 22.10 -15.48
N TYR A 142 -4.56 22.94 -14.59
CA TYR A 142 -4.80 24.39 -14.61
C TYR A 142 -3.62 25.22 -15.10
N GLY A 143 -2.56 24.57 -15.63
CA GLY A 143 -1.40 25.24 -16.20
C GLY A 143 -0.21 25.33 -15.22
N GLY A 144 0.92 25.85 -15.72
CA GLY A 144 2.12 26.05 -14.90
C GLY A 144 2.77 24.75 -14.42
N THR A 145 3.18 24.73 -13.15
CA THR A 145 3.80 23.57 -12.48
C THR A 145 2.78 22.75 -11.69
N ASP A 146 1.49 23.03 -11.83
CA ASP A 146 0.44 22.29 -11.11
C ASP A 146 0.41 20.83 -11.57
N PRO A 147 0.19 19.88 -10.65
CA PRO A 147 0.01 18.49 -11.04
C PRO A 147 -1.30 18.32 -11.82
N ILE A 148 -1.37 17.23 -12.59
CA ILE A 148 -2.63 16.79 -13.18
C ILE A 148 -3.40 16.07 -12.08
N TYR A 149 -4.60 16.56 -11.78
CA TYR A 149 -5.51 15.90 -10.84
C TYR A 149 -6.41 14.93 -11.59
N SER A 150 -6.66 13.76 -11.03
CA SER A 150 -7.55 12.74 -11.61
C SER A 150 -8.53 12.26 -10.55
N GLN A 151 -9.80 12.11 -10.92
CA GLN A 151 -10.84 11.56 -10.04
C GLN A 151 -11.73 10.58 -10.82
N GLY A 152 -12.12 9.50 -10.16
CA GLY A 152 -12.90 8.41 -10.74
C GLY A 152 -14.29 8.24 -10.13
N TRP A 153 -15.25 7.82 -10.94
CA TRP A 153 -16.60 7.42 -10.53
C TRP A 153 -16.96 6.08 -11.16
N CYS A 154 -17.39 5.11 -10.36
CA CYS A 154 -17.88 3.84 -10.87
C CYS A 154 -19.43 3.85 -10.91
N PHE A 155 -20.03 3.40 -12.01
CA PHE A 155 -21.49 3.40 -12.18
C PHE A 155 -21.98 2.18 -12.98
N ASP A 156 -23.05 1.56 -12.52
CA ASP A 156 -23.73 0.43 -13.17
C ASP A 156 -24.98 0.94 -13.91
N PHE A 157 -24.93 0.99 -15.25
CA PHE A 157 -26.06 1.44 -16.06
C PHE A 157 -27.23 0.46 -16.09
N ALA A 158 -27.01 -0.83 -15.85
CA ALA A 158 -28.08 -1.81 -15.82
C ALA A 158 -28.90 -1.69 -14.52
N ALA A 159 -28.21 -1.41 -13.39
CA ALA A 159 -28.85 -1.18 -12.10
C ALA A 159 -29.29 0.27 -11.88
N GLY A 160 -28.69 1.24 -12.59
CA GLY A 160 -28.88 2.67 -12.33
C GLY A 160 -28.30 3.09 -10.98
N HIS A 161 -27.13 2.54 -10.62
CA HIS A 161 -26.55 2.64 -9.28
C HIS A 161 -25.07 3.03 -9.33
N LYS A 162 -24.65 3.95 -8.45
CA LYS A 162 -23.23 4.25 -8.21
C LYS A 162 -22.58 3.04 -7.54
N LEU A 163 -21.42 2.65 -8.03
CA LEU A 163 -20.63 1.58 -7.45
C LEU A 163 -19.49 2.14 -6.62
N SER A 164 -19.15 1.45 -5.54
CA SER A 164 -17.85 1.55 -4.89
C SER A 164 -16.76 0.87 -5.74
N VAL A 165 -15.49 1.16 -5.45
CA VAL A 165 -14.36 0.47 -6.12
C VAL A 165 -14.42 -1.02 -5.81
N THR A 166 -14.68 -1.37 -4.54
CA THR A 166 -14.89 -2.75 -4.08
C THR A 166 -15.98 -3.46 -4.89
N GLU A 167 -17.14 -2.82 -5.07
CA GLU A 167 -18.26 -3.44 -5.81
C GLU A 167 -17.95 -3.67 -7.29
N LEU A 168 -17.17 -2.77 -7.90
CA LEU A 168 -16.71 -2.95 -9.29
C LEU A 168 -15.71 -4.11 -9.40
N LEU A 169 -14.74 -4.19 -8.47
CA LEU A 169 -13.75 -5.27 -8.43
C LEU A 169 -14.39 -6.64 -8.19
N MET A 170 -15.36 -6.73 -7.27
CA MET A 170 -16.11 -7.97 -7.03
C MET A 170 -16.87 -8.43 -8.28
N ARG A 171 -17.47 -7.50 -9.05
CA ARG A 171 -18.12 -7.83 -10.33
C ARG A 171 -17.14 -8.37 -11.37
N MET A 172 -15.88 -7.95 -11.31
CA MET A 172 -14.80 -8.46 -12.16
C MET A 172 -14.22 -9.80 -11.67
N GLY A 173 -14.66 -10.29 -10.51
CA GLY A 173 -14.22 -11.56 -9.92
C GLY A 173 -12.95 -11.46 -9.07
N LEU A 174 -12.55 -10.25 -8.66
CA LEU A 174 -11.40 -10.03 -7.77
C LEU A 174 -11.82 -10.03 -6.30
N ASP A 175 -10.94 -10.55 -5.45
CA ASP A 175 -11.06 -10.43 -3.99
C ASP A 175 -10.56 -9.03 -3.55
N PRO A 176 -11.40 -8.20 -2.92
CA PRO A 176 -11.01 -6.85 -2.52
C PRO A 176 -9.90 -6.81 -1.46
N ASP A 177 -9.86 -7.78 -0.54
CA ASP A 177 -8.85 -7.82 0.52
C ASP A 177 -7.49 -8.20 -0.07
N GLU A 178 -7.45 -9.20 -0.97
CA GLU A 178 -6.24 -9.54 -1.73
C GLU A 178 -5.77 -8.37 -2.61
N THR A 179 -6.73 -7.68 -3.24
CA THR A 179 -6.46 -6.51 -4.09
C THR A 179 -5.87 -5.35 -3.27
N GLN A 180 -6.45 -5.04 -2.12
CA GLN A 180 -5.95 -4.01 -1.21
C GLN A 180 -4.51 -4.32 -0.76
N LEU A 181 -4.23 -5.57 -0.40
CA LEU A 181 -2.89 -6.02 -0.01
C LEU A 181 -1.89 -5.91 -1.18
N ALA A 182 -2.32 -6.23 -2.40
CA ALA A 182 -1.48 -6.10 -3.60
C ALA A 182 -1.14 -4.63 -3.89
N VAL A 183 -2.09 -3.72 -3.74
CA VAL A 183 -1.86 -2.27 -3.89
C VAL A 183 -0.90 -1.75 -2.82
N TYR A 184 -1.14 -2.08 -1.54
CA TYR A 184 -0.25 -1.67 -0.45
C TYR A 184 1.18 -2.15 -0.67
N ARG A 185 1.33 -3.41 -1.12
CA ARG A 185 2.63 -3.98 -1.49
C ARG A 185 3.32 -3.15 -2.57
N ALA A 186 2.65 -2.90 -3.69
CA ALA A 186 3.23 -2.16 -4.81
C ALA A 186 3.61 -0.71 -4.42
N ALA A 187 2.74 -0.04 -3.65
CA ALA A 187 2.95 1.33 -3.19
C ALA A 187 4.17 1.44 -2.26
N ILE A 188 4.27 0.58 -1.25
CA ILE A 188 5.37 0.64 -0.29
C ILE A 188 6.69 0.16 -0.88
N GLN A 189 6.67 -0.86 -1.73
CA GLN A 189 7.87 -1.26 -2.49
C GLN A 189 8.42 -0.09 -3.32
N THR A 190 7.54 0.60 -4.03
CA THR A 190 7.91 1.77 -4.83
C THR A 190 8.40 2.92 -3.96
N PHE A 191 7.74 3.17 -2.82
CA PHE A 191 8.16 4.16 -1.83
C PHE A 191 9.57 3.88 -1.32
N ASP A 192 9.79 2.69 -0.75
CA ASP A 192 11.03 2.27 -0.13
C ASP A 192 12.20 2.35 -1.13
N HIS A 193 12.00 1.84 -2.36
CA HIS A 193 12.99 1.89 -3.43
C HIS A 193 13.37 3.32 -3.84
N ASN A 194 12.42 4.24 -3.87
CA ASN A 194 12.69 5.62 -4.25
C ASN A 194 13.30 6.44 -3.10
N MET A 195 12.89 6.20 -1.86
CA MET A 195 13.37 6.95 -0.70
C MET A 195 14.86 6.70 -0.44
N VAL A 196 15.34 5.47 -0.58
CA VAL A 196 16.77 5.15 -0.37
C VAL A 196 17.71 5.84 -1.36
N GLN A 197 17.22 6.12 -2.57
CA GLN A 197 18.03 6.79 -3.59
C GLN A 197 18.13 8.31 -3.35
N TRP A 198 17.43 8.84 -2.34
CA TRP A 198 17.33 10.26 -2.09
C TRP A 198 18.41 10.76 -1.13
N GLU A 199 18.96 11.94 -1.39
CA GLU A 199 20.08 12.49 -0.61
C GLU A 199 19.73 12.85 0.85
N TYR A 200 18.44 12.95 1.17
CA TYR A 200 17.94 13.24 2.51
C TYR A 200 17.51 12.01 3.30
N TYR A 201 17.70 10.80 2.74
CA TYR A 201 17.26 9.56 3.34
C TYR A 201 17.63 9.44 4.84
N ASP A 202 18.89 9.67 5.20
CA ASP A 202 19.35 9.58 6.59
C ASP A 202 18.65 10.61 7.48
N SER A 203 18.46 11.84 7.01
CA SER A 203 17.77 12.88 7.79
C SER A 203 16.28 12.58 7.98
N LEU A 204 15.62 11.97 7.00
CA LEU A 204 14.21 11.58 7.09
C LEU A 204 14.03 10.40 8.04
N ARG A 205 14.95 9.43 7.99
CA ARG A 205 15.00 8.30 8.93
C ARG A 205 15.25 8.79 10.35
N GLU A 206 16.31 9.58 10.56
CA GLU A 206 16.69 10.10 11.89
C GLU A 206 15.61 10.98 12.50
N SER A 207 14.81 11.68 11.68
CA SER A 207 13.72 12.52 12.16
C SER A 207 12.39 11.79 12.38
N GLY A 208 12.29 10.50 12.04
CA GLY A 208 11.04 9.75 12.05
C GLY A 208 10.06 10.13 10.93
N MET A 209 10.41 11.09 10.07
CA MET A 209 9.57 11.51 8.95
C MET A 209 9.43 10.39 7.91
N LEU A 210 10.46 9.56 7.72
CA LEU A 210 10.43 8.44 6.78
C LEU A 210 9.32 7.43 7.14
N SER A 211 9.21 7.06 8.41
CA SER A 211 8.19 6.13 8.89
C SER A 211 6.78 6.73 8.79
N GLY A 212 6.63 8.02 9.08
CA GLY A 212 5.38 8.75 8.88
C GLY A 212 4.93 8.78 7.43
N MET A 213 5.83 9.13 6.50
CA MET A 213 5.53 9.10 5.06
C MET A 213 5.18 7.69 4.56
N ARG A 214 5.79 6.65 5.13
CA ARG A 214 5.47 5.27 4.82
C ARG A 214 4.06 4.90 5.31
N ALA A 215 3.69 5.33 6.51
CA ALA A 215 2.33 5.16 7.04
C ALA A 215 1.29 5.93 6.21
N ASP A 216 1.59 7.18 5.85
CA ASP A 216 0.73 7.99 4.97
C ASP A 216 0.58 7.37 3.58
N THR A 217 1.63 6.73 3.06
CA THR A 217 1.55 5.96 1.82
C THR A 217 0.57 4.81 1.95
N LEU A 218 0.56 4.05 3.05
CA LEU A 218 -0.46 3.02 3.25
C LEU A 218 -1.86 3.62 3.39
N ARG A 219 -2.01 4.67 4.19
CA ARG A 219 -3.29 5.32 4.46
C ARG A 219 -3.96 5.82 3.18
N ASP A 220 -3.22 6.54 2.34
CA ASP A 220 -3.75 7.21 1.15
C ASP A 220 -3.91 6.27 -0.06
N ASN A 221 -3.66 4.97 0.14
CA ASN A 221 -3.93 3.92 -0.84
C ASN A 221 -5.08 2.99 -0.41
N GLY A 222 -6.02 3.50 0.39
CA GLY A 222 -7.27 2.80 0.69
C GLY A 222 -8.06 2.50 -0.59
N LEU A 223 -8.56 1.26 -0.72
CA LEU A 223 -9.12 0.74 -1.97
C LEU A 223 -10.23 1.61 -2.56
N GLU A 224 -11.09 2.17 -1.70
CA GLU A 224 -12.23 3.00 -2.11
C GLU A 224 -11.81 4.38 -2.63
N ASP A 225 -10.60 4.84 -2.31
CA ASP A 225 -10.07 6.13 -2.77
C ASP A 225 -9.34 6.00 -4.13
N LEU A 226 -9.15 4.77 -4.63
CA LEU A 226 -8.40 4.51 -5.85
C LEU A 226 -9.23 4.73 -7.11
N THR A 227 -8.59 5.26 -8.15
CA THR A 227 -9.21 5.32 -9.48
C THR A 227 -9.00 4.02 -10.24
N VAL A 228 -10.06 3.46 -10.83
CA VAL A 228 -10.01 2.23 -11.63
C VAL A 228 -9.87 2.57 -13.12
N LEU A 229 -8.84 2.07 -13.77
CA LEU A 229 -8.62 2.18 -15.21
C LEU A 229 -8.70 0.78 -15.84
N LEU A 230 -9.54 0.61 -16.85
CA LEU A 230 -9.69 -0.66 -17.59
C LEU A 230 -9.09 -0.52 -18.98
N LYS A 231 -7.76 -0.34 -19.01
CA LYS A 231 -7.02 -0.07 -20.25
C LYS A 231 -6.86 -1.32 -21.12
N ASN A 232 -6.87 -2.50 -20.50
CA ASN A 232 -6.62 -3.79 -21.15
C ASN A 232 -7.77 -4.76 -20.85
N GLU A 233 -8.05 -5.70 -21.76
CA GLU A 233 -9.22 -6.60 -21.66
C GLU A 233 -9.19 -7.55 -20.44
N ASN A 234 -8.00 -7.95 -19.97
CA ASN A 234 -7.83 -8.99 -18.97
C ASN A 234 -7.16 -8.50 -17.68
N THR A 235 -7.03 -7.20 -17.50
CA THR A 235 -6.43 -6.60 -16.29
C THR A 235 -7.28 -5.44 -15.80
N VAL A 236 -7.16 -5.16 -14.51
CA VAL A 236 -7.61 -3.91 -13.90
C VAL A 236 -6.37 -3.13 -13.48
N THR A 237 -6.35 -1.82 -13.77
CA THR A 237 -5.31 -0.93 -13.27
C THR A 237 -5.91 -0.06 -12.19
N LEU A 238 -5.30 -0.05 -11.01
CA LEU A 238 -5.64 0.86 -9.91
C LEU A 238 -4.61 1.98 -9.86
N VAL A 239 -5.07 3.23 -9.83
CA VAL A 239 -4.19 4.40 -9.67
C VAL A 239 -3.98 4.63 -8.18
N ALA A 240 -2.92 4.02 -7.69
CA ALA A 240 -2.34 4.19 -6.37
C ALA A 240 -1.37 5.39 -6.36
N GLY A 241 -0.56 5.48 -5.32
CA GLY A 241 0.59 6.37 -5.29
C GLY A 241 1.48 6.18 -4.07
N TYR A 242 2.41 7.09 -3.87
CA TYR A 242 3.30 7.08 -2.71
C TYR A 242 3.74 8.49 -2.33
N HIS A 243 4.03 8.68 -1.04
CA HIS A 243 4.50 9.96 -0.53
C HIS A 243 5.95 10.24 -0.92
N THR A 244 6.29 11.51 -1.09
CA THR A 244 7.65 11.96 -1.45
C THR A 244 7.94 13.32 -0.83
N THR A 245 9.22 13.65 -0.60
CA THR A 245 9.61 14.98 -0.14
C THR A 245 9.58 16.04 -1.26
N ALA A 246 9.26 15.65 -2.50
CA ALA A 246 9.31 16.52 -3.67
C ALA A 246 7.91 16.90 -4.19
N GLY A 247 7.75 18.14 -4.67
CA GLY A 247 6.53 18.58 -5.35
C GLY A 247 5.32 18.64 -4.42
N SER A 248 4.20 18.04 -4.84
CA SER A 248 2.92 17.97 -4.11
C SER A 248 2.94 17.06 -2.88
N GLY A 249 4.07 16.39 -2.59
CA GLY A 249 4.15 15.39 -1.54
C GLY A 249 3.67 13.99 -1.95
N TRP A 250 3.08 13.84 -3.15
CA TRP A 250 2.47 12.59 -3.63
C TRP A 250 2.85 12.31 -5.08
N ARG A 251 3.11 11.04 -5.42
CA ARG A 251 3.36 10.59 -6.79
C ARG A 251 2.41 9.44 -7.15
N PRO A 252 1.68 9.52 -8.29
CA PRO A 252 0.80 8.43 -8.72
C PRO A 252 1.59 7.20 -9.15
N LEU A 253 0.99 6.04 -8.95
CA LEU A 253 1.51 4.71 -9.30
C LEU A 253 0.37 3.89 -9.91
N GLU A 254 0.56 3.39 -11.13
CA GLU A 254 -0.40 2.47 -11.75
C GLU A 254 -0.07 1.03 -11.32
N VAL A 255 -1.00 0.38 -10.61
CA VAL A 255 -0.89 -1.02 -10.17
C VAL A 255 -1.81 -1.86 -11.06
N GLU A 256 -1.22 -2.65 -11.95
CA GLU A 256 -1.95 -3.52 -12.86
C GLU A 256 -2.11 -4.93 -12.29
N LEU A 257 -3.35 -5.39 -12.18
CA LEU A 257 -3.73 -6.69 -11.61
C LEU A 257 -4.50 -7.52 -12.65
N PRO A 258 -4.19 -8.82 -12.80
CA PRO A 258 -4.91 -9.67 -13.75
C PRO A 258 -6.31 -10.02 -13.23
N LEU A 259 -7.34 -9.92 -14.08
CA LEU A 259 -8.73 -10.28 -13.74
C LEU A 259 -8.90 -11.77 -13.47
N THR A 260 -8.08 -12.59 -14.13
CA THR A 260 -7.93 -14.01 -13.79
C THR A 260 -6.59 -14.14 -13.08
N PRO A 261 -6.56 -14.43 -11.78
CA PRO A 261 -5.29 -14.67 -11.10
C PRO A 261 -4.58 -15.80 -11.83
N ALA A 262 -3.32 -15.57 -12.20
CA ALA A 262 -2.46 -16.68 -12.60
C ALA A 262 -2.49 -17.68 -11.44
N SER A 263 -2.50 -18.99 -11.73
CA SER A 263 -2.25 -19.97 -10.66
C SER A 263 -1.01 -19.51 -9.93
N PRO A 264 -1.07 -19.29 -8.59
CA PRO A 264 0.03 -18.66 -7.88
C PRO A 264 1.28 -19.41 -8.27
N ALA A 265 2.27 -18.69 -8.81
CA ALA A 265 3.60 -19.25 -8.93
C ALA A 265 3.90 -19.75 -7.51
N LYS A 266 4.21 -21.03 -7.36
CA LYS A 266 4.37 -21.61 -6.03
C LYS A 266 5.57 -20.92 -5.40
N THR A 267 5.31 -19.89 -4.60
CA THR A 267 6.32 -19.23 -3.79
C THR A 267 6.95 -20.33 -2.94
N PRO A 268 8.28 -20.45 -2.91
CA PRO A 268 8.91 -21.45 -2.07
C PRO A 268 8.43 -21.24 -0.62
N VAL A 269 8.11 -22.34 0.05
CA VAL A 269 7.88 -22.29 1.50
C VAL A 269 9.22 -21.96 2.12
N LEU A 270 9.32 -20.79 2.74
CA LEU A 270 10.51 -20.36 3.45
C LEU A 270 10.33 -20.68 4.93
N THR A 271 11.31 -21.37 5.49
CA THR A 271 11.30 -21.70 6.90
C THR A 271 12.72 -21.77 7.41
N ASP A 272 12.88 -21.34 8.65
CA ASP A 272 14.11 -21.53 9.40
C ASP A 272 13.78 -21.81 10.87
N THR A 273 14.71 -22.43 11.59
CA THR A 273 14.58 -22.72 13.00
C THR A 273 15.92 -22.55 13.68
N TYR A 274 15.96 -21.67 14.67
CA TYR A 274 17.16 -21.38 15.43
C TYR A 274 16.83 -21.29 16.92
N GLY A 275 17.52 -22.11 17.72
CA GLY A 275 17.24 -22.27 19.14
C GLY A 275 15.77 -22.63 19.39
N SER A 276 15.06 -21.69 20.02
CA SER A 276 13.66 -21.86 20.42
C SER A 276 12.66 -21.18 19.50
N VAL A 277 13.13 -20.56 18.42
CA VAL A 277 12.31 -19.80 17.48
C VAL A 277 12.30 -20.48 16.12
N SER A 278 11.13 -20.50 15.49
CA SER A 278 10.95 -20.99 14.13
C SER A 278 10.08 -20.01 13.34
N VAL A 279 10.40 -19.83 12.07
CA VAL A 279 9.68 -18.95 11.16
C VAL A 279 9.09 -19.77 10.01
N LEU A 280 7.89 -19.38 9.58
CA LEU A 280 7.19 -19.97 8.44
C LEU A 280 6.58 -18.86 7.57
N LEU A 281 6.99 -18.82 6.31
CA LEU A 281 6.39 -18.06 5.24
C LEU A 281 5.88 -19.04 4.17
N ASP A 282 4.56 -19.21 4.09
CA ASP A 282 3.87 -20.10 3.13
C ASP A 282 2.61 -19.40 2.60
N GLY A 283 2.69 -18.91 1.35
CA GLY A 283 1.66 -18.04 0.79
C GLY A 283 1.46 -16.80 1.66
N ASP A 284 0.22 -16.56 2.10
CA ASP A 284 -0.12 -15.45 2.99
C ASP A 284 0.16 -15.76 4.47
N THR A 285 0.47 -17.00 4.81
CA THR A 285 0.83 -17.38 6.18
C THR A 285 2.25 -16.91 6.46
N ARG A 286 2.39 -15.96 7.39
CA ARG A 286 3.68 -15.48 7.88
C ARG A 286 3.67 -15.50 9.39
N THR A 287 4.40 -16.42 10.00
CA THR A 287 4.36 -16.63 11.45
C THR A 287 5.72 -16.90 12.03
N VAL A 288 5.88 -16.53 13.30
CA VAL A 288 6.99 -16.94 14.14
C VAL A 288 6.41 -17.74 15.31
N THR A 289 6.97 -18.92 15.55
CA THR A 289 6.66 -19.75 16.70
C THR A 289 7.82 -19.76 17.66
N ILE A 290 7.57 -19.36 18.90
CA ILE A 290 8.51 -19.35 20.01
C ILE A 290 8.12 -20.48 20.96
N LYS A 291 9.04 -21.43 21.14
CA LYS A 291 8.86 -22.55 22.06
C LYS A 291 9.27 -22.17 23.47
N ARG A 292 8.56 -22.72 24.44
CA ARG A 292 8.93 -22.62 25.85
C ARG A 292 10.04 -23.63 26.17
N THR A 293 11.25 -23.15 26.34
CA THR A 293 12.50 -23.92 26.51
C THR A 293 13.34 -23.29 27.64
N PRO A 294 14.43 -23.93 28.11
CA PRO A 294 15.34 -23.29 29.04
C PRO A 294 15.86 -21.93 28.57
N GLU A 295 16.12 -21.76 27.27
CA GLU A 295 16.58 -20.52 26.66
C GLU A 295 15.52 -19.40 26.78
N THR A 296 14.26 -19.69 26.48
CA THR A 296 13.17 -18.69 26.62
C THR A 296 12.65 -18.56 28.06
N ILE A 297 12.95 -19.52 28.93
CA ILE A 297 12.72 -19.39 30.38
C ILE A 297 13.71 -18.38 30.99
N ALA A 298 14.94 -18.32 30.49
CA ALA A 298 15.93 -17.34 30.95
C ALA A 298 15.47 -15.90 30.68
N TRP A 299 14.60 -15.66 29.68
CA TRP A 299 14.01 -14.35 29.44
C TRP A 299 13.23 -13.77 30.63
N ALA A 300 12.74 -14.61 31.55
CA ALA A 300 12.09 -14.11 32.76
C ALA A 300 13.08 -13.43 33.70
N GLU A 301 14.34 -13.90 33.74
CA GLU A 301 15.40 -13.31 34.55
C GLU A 301 16.13 -12.20 33.79
N ASP A 302 16.36 -12.38 32.49
CA ASP A 302 17.14 -11.46 31.65
C ASP A 302 16.34 -10.25 31.15
N TYR A 303 15.05 -10.44 30.87
CA TYR A 303 14.20 -9.48 30.16
C TYR A 303 12.81 -9.26 30.77
N ASP A 304 12.49 -9.93 31.89
CA ASP A 304 11.15 -9.93 32.51
C ASP A 304 10.02 -10.40 31.56
N ILE A 305 10.34 -11.25 30.58
CA ILE A 305 9.35 -11.90 29.71
C ILE A 305 9.08 -13.32 30.19
N ARG A 306 7.80 -13.65 30.36
CA ARG A 306 7.37 -15.01 30.71
C ARG A 306 6.44 -15.59 29.67
N LEU A 307 6.85 -16.73 29.12
CA LEU A 307 6.01 -17.58 28.27
C LEU A 307 5.35 -18.68 29.11
N ASP A 308 4.01 -18.72 29.13
CA ASP A 308 3.25 -19.77 29.80
C ASP A 308 3.15 -21.07 28.98
N GLY A 309 3.51 -21.01 27.71
CA GLY A 309 3.56 -22.12 26.76
C GLY A 309 4.24 -21.71 25.46
N ASP A 310 4.17 -22.58 24.45
CA ASP A 310 4.57 -22.23 23.10
C ASP A 310 3.62 -21.16 22.55
N VAL A 311 4.16 -20.16 21.83
CA VAL A 311 3.41 -19.05 21.27
C VAL A 311 3.68 -18.96 19.78
N THR A 312 2.64 -18.84 18.97
CA THR A 312 2.75 -18.55 17.54
C THR A 312 2.12 -17.19 17.26
N LEU A 313 2.90 -16.29 16.68
CA LEU A 313 2.48 -14.93 16.36
C LEU A 313 2.57 -14.68 14.85
N PRO A 314 1.59 -13.99 14.24
CA PRO A 314 1.69 -13.56 12.85
C PRO A 314 2.68 -12.40 12.70
N ILE A 315 3.45 -12.40 11.61
CA ILE A 315 4.23 -11.25 11.18
C ILE A 315 3.31 -10.34 10.38
N ARG A 316 3.05 -9.13 10.89
CA ARG A 316 2.32 -8.08 10.20
C ARG A 316 3.26 -7.21 9.38
N ASN A 317 2.71 -6.53 8.37
CA ASN A 317 3.45 -5.62 7.48
C ASN A 317 4.65 -6.22 6.76
N ALA A 318 4.74 -7.55 6.68
CA ALA A 318 5.58 -8.18 5.68
C ALA A 318 4.86 -8.03 4.34
N TYR A 319 5.36 -7.24 3.41
CA TYR A 319 4.71 -7.04 2.11
C TYR A 319 5.62 -7.36 0.94
N ASN A 320 6.91 -7.64 1.15
CA ASN A 320 7.78 -8.04 0.07
C ASN A 320 7.61 -9.50 -0.35
N ASN A 321 7.98 -9.81 -1.59
CA ASN A 321 8.28 -11.18 -1.97
C ASN A 321 9.65 -11.52 -1.40
N TYR A 322 9.71 -12.60 -0.61
CA TYR A 322 10.93 -13.03 0.02
C TYR A 322 11.49 -14.25 -0.72
N VAL A 323 12.80 -14.28 -0.90
CA VAL A 323 13.52 -15.39 -1.55
C VAL A 323 14.31 -16.24 -0.56
N ASP A 324 14.59 -15.70 0.63
CA ASP A 324 15.34 -16.37 1.67
C ASP A 324 14.93 -15.87 3.05
N VAL A 325 15.11 -16.70 4.06
CA VAL A 325 14.85 -16.36 5.47
C VAL A 325 15.91 -17.00 6.34
N CYS A 326 16.38 -16.26 7.34
CA CYS A 326 17.33 -16.77 8.31
C CYS A 326 17.07 -16.14 9.68
N ILE A 327 17.21 -16.92 10.75
CA ILE A 327 17.13 -16.46 12.13
C ILE A 327 18.55 -16.34 12.69
N GLY A 328 18.86 -15.19 13.29
CA GLY A 328 20.11 -14.95 14.01
C GLY A 328 19.86 -14.37 15.40
N GLU A 329 20.94 -13.98 16.07
CA GLU A 329 20.91 -13.33 17.39
C GLU A 329 21.45 -11.90 17.35
N LEU A 330 20.91 -11.03 18.21
CA LEU A 330 21.49 -9.72 18.53
C LEU A 330 22.14 -9.72 19.92
N GLY A 331 23.43 -9.39 19.99
CA GLY A 331 24.12 -9.26 21.28
C GLY A 331 24.47 -10.61 21.92
N ALA A 332 24.63 -10.63 23.26
CA ALA A 332 25.26 -11.75 23.98
C ALA A 332 24.27 -12.74 24.64
N SER A 333 23.01 -12.34 24.83
CA SER A 333 21.93 -13.18 25.38
C SER A 333 20.96 -13.51 24.24
N PHE A 334 20.23 -14.62 24.35
CA PHE A 334 19.34 -15.11 23.28
C PHE A 334 18.28 -14.07 22.89
N HIS A 335 18.58 -13.29 21.85
CA HIS A 335 17.74 -12.22 21.28
C HIS A 335 17.49 -12.53 19.80
N PRO A 336 16.48 -13.35 19.49
CA PRO A 336 16.24 -13.83 18.14
C PRO A 336 15.71 -12.72 17.21
N VAL A 337 16.28 -12.65 16.01
CA VAL A 337 15.82 -11.77 14.91
C VAL A 337 15.61 -12.60 13.66
N VAL A 338 14.47 -12.41 13.01
CA VAL A 338 14.17 -12.99 11.70
C VAL A 338 14.62 -12.02 10.63
N TYR A 339 15.54 -12.44 9.76
CA TYR A 339 15.97 -11.70 8.58
C TYR A 339 15.27 -12.23 7.34
N LEU A 340 14.75 -11.32 6.54
CA LEU A 340 13.90 -11.60 5.38
C LEU A 340 14.54 -10.96 4.15
N LEU A 341 15.08 -11.77 3.24
CA LEU A 341 15.69 -11.28 2.00
C LEU A 341 14.61 -11.12 0.93
N THR A 342 14.46 -9.91 0.42
CA THR A 342 13.50 -9.60 -0.65
C THR A 342 14.05 -10.01 -2.02
N GLU A 343 13.15 -10.23 -3.00
CA GLU A 343 13.52 -10.49 -4.40
C GLU A 343 14.41 -9.38 -5.00
N ASP A 344 14.25 -8.14 -4.53
CA ASP A 344 15.02 -6.97 -4.98
C ASP A 344 16.39 -6.84 -4.28
N GLY A 345 16.75 -7.81 -3.43
CA GLY A 345 18.05 -7.90 -2.78
C GLY A 345 18.22 -7.01 -1.54
N PHE A 346 17.13 -6.57 -0.91
CA PHE A 346 17.17 -5.88 0.38
C PHE A 346 16.85 -6.84 1.53
N VAL A 347 17.27 -6.49 2.75
CA VAL A 347 16.94 -7.26 3.95
C VAL A 347 15.96 -6.48 4.81
N GLU A 348 14.78 -7.05 5.05
CA GLU A 348 13.89 -6.62 6.14
C GLU A 348 14.12 -7.51 7.37
N TYR A 349 13.60 -7.09 8.52
CA TYR A 349 13.75 -7.87 9.74
C TYR A 349 12.55 -7.79 10.69
N VAL A 350 12.44 -8.80 11.54
CA VAL A 350 11.52 -8.84 12.69
C VAL A 350 12.35 -9.08 13.94
N ASP A 351 12.44 -8.08 14.80
CA ASP A 351 13.04 -8.24 16.13
C ASP A 351 12.00 -8.89 17.06
N VAL A 352 12.13 -10.20 17.27
CA VAL A 352 11.14 -11.01 17.99
C VAL A 352 11.08 -10.60 19.46
N LEU A 353 12.23 -10.45 20.12
CA LEU A 353 12.28 -10.11 21.54
C LEU A 353 11.74 -8.69 21.77
N ARG A 354 12.17 -7.72 20.97
CA ARG A 354 11.72 -6.33 21.09
C ARG A 354 10.23 -6.20 20.82
N CYS A 355 9.71 -6.86 19.79
CA CYS A 355 8.27 -6.85 19.54
C CYS A 355 7.45 -7.42 20.71
N LEU A 356 8.00 -8.38 21.47
CA LEU A 356 7.38 -8.96 22.67
C LEU A 356 7.55 -8.09 23.93
N LEU A 357 8.66 -7.34 24.03
CA LEU A 357 8.92 -6.42 25.15
C LEU A 357 8.03 -5.18 25.07
N TYR A 358 7.92 -4.61 23.87
CA TYR A 358 7.22 -3.34 23.63
C TYR A 358 5.82 -3.54 23.03
N GLY A 359 5.33 -4.77 22.96
CA GLY A 359 4.04 -5.15 22.36
C GLY A 359 3.81 -6.67 22.38
N GLN A 360 2.73 -7.15 21.76
CA GLN A 360 2.51 -8.60 21.55
C GLN A 360 2.36 -8.97 20.07
N SER A 361 2.61 -8.02 19.17
CA SER A 361 2.50 -8.20 17.72
C SER A 361 3.87 -8.14 17.07
N LEU A 362 4.17 -9.08 16.18
CA LEU A 362 5.36 -9.02 15.34
C LEU A 362 5.06 -8.14 14.13
N LEU A 363 5.89 -7.13 13.91
CA LEU A 363 5.81 -6.25 12.75
C LEU A 363 7.13 -6.32 12.00
N CYS A 364 7.05 -6.46 10.67
CA CYS A 364 8.20 -6.39 9.79
C CYS A 364 8.63 -4.93 9.67
N ALA A 365 9.89 -4.66 10.02
CA ALA A 365 10.48 -3.34 9.92
C ALA A 365 10.91 -3.02 8.47
N ASP A 366 11.22 -1.74 8.24
CA ASP A 366 11.66 -1.23 6.93
C ASP A 366 12.94 -1.94 6.45
N PRO A 367 13.22 -1.93 5.13
CA PRO A 367 14.45 -2.50 4.60
C PRO A 367 15.70 -1.88 5.22
N ILE A 368 16.69 -2.69 5.54
CA ILE A 368 18.04 -2.28 5.90
C ILE A 368 18.75 -1.89 4.60
N TYR A 369 18.61 -0.64 4.20
CA TYR A 369 19.06 -0.17 2.89
C TYR A 369 20.57 -0.26 2.63
N ILE A 370 21.39 -0.32 3.69
CA ILE A 370 22.83 -0.58 3.61
C ILE A 370 23.09 -2.02 3.13
N ALA A 371 22.18 -2.95 3.43
CA ALA A 371 22.21 -4.35 3.03
C ALA A 371 21.39 -4.55 1.75
N ASN A 372 21.91 -4.06 0.62
CA ASN A 372 21.30 -4.16 -0.70
C ASN A 372 22.06 -5.14 -1.63
N ASN A 373 21.50 -5.44 -2.80
CA ASN A 373 22.06 -6.40 -3.78
C ASN A 373 22.30 -7.82 -3.22
N GLY A 374 21.53 -8.20 -2.20
CA GLY A 374 21.55 -9.51 -1.60
C GLY A 374 21.11 -10.62 -2.54
N THR A 375 21.74 -11.79 -2.41
CA THR A 375 21.47 -13.00 -3.19
C THR A 375 21.17 -14.22 -2.34
N ALA A 376 21.63 -14.23 -1.09
CA ALA A 376 21.35 -15.26 -0.10
C ALA A 376 21.68 -14.76 1.30
N LEU A 377 21.10 -15.39 2.32
CA LEU A 377 21.48 -15.22 3.72
C LEU A 377 22.41 -16.37 4.15
N ALA A 378 23.34 -16.09 5.05
CA ALA A 378 24.24 -17.09 5.61
C ALA A 378 24.32 -16.96 7.13
N LEU A 379 23.95 -18.04 7.84
CA LEU A 379 24.15 -18.15 9.28
C LEU A 379 25.58 -18.61 9.59
N ARG A 380 26.28 -17.88 10.46
CA ARG A 380 27.60 -18.18 11.02
C ARG A 380 27.51 -18.14 12.54
N ASP A 381 27.45 -19.32 13.15
CA ASP A 381 27.20 -19.52 14.59
C ASP A 381 25.84 -18.94 15.04
N ALA A 382 25.77 -17.64 15.28
CA ALA A 382 24.56 -16.87 15.63
C ALA A 382 24.40 -15.59 14.78
N GLU A 383 25.43 -15.19 14.04
CA GLU A 383 25.46 -14.00 13.21
C GLU A 383 24.93 -14.33 11.82
N VAL A 384 24.07 -13.48 11.28
CA VAL A 384 23.56 -13.61 9.91
C VAL A 384 24.22 -12.57 9.04
N SER A 385 24.76 -13.03 7.92
CA SER A 385 25.33 -12.17 6.88
C SER A 385 24.48 -12.19 5.62
N LEU A 386 24.43 -11.05 4.93
CA LEU A 386 23.96 -10.95 3.56
C LEU A 386 25.09 -11.28 2.59
N LEU A 387 24.87 -12.24 1.70
CA LEU A 387 25.75 -12.52 0.56
C LEU A 387 25.32 -11.69 -0.64
N CYS A 388 26.15 -10.75 -1.07
CA CYS A 388 25.84 -9.84 -2.16
C CYS A 388 26.29 -10.39 -3.52
N ALA A 389 25.62 -9.95 -4.58
CA ALA A 389 25.91 -10.38 -5.96
C ALA A 389 27.34 -10.07 -6.43
N ASP A 390 27.98 -9.05 -5.85
CA ASP A 390 29.36 -8.65 -6.13
C ASP A 390 30.41 -9.49 -5.36
N GLY A 391 29.96 -10.46 -4.55
CA GLY A 391 30.79 -11.33 -3.73
C GLY A 391 31.17 -10.73 -2.38
N THR A 392 30.66 -9.54 -2.02
CA THR A 392 30.79 -9.00 -0.67
C THR A 392 29.85 -9.70 0.31
N GLU A 393 30.20 -9.63 1.59
CA GLU A 393 29.42 -10.18 2.69
C GLU A 393 29.24 -9.07 3.74
N THR A 394 28.00 -8.86 4.19
CA THR A 394 27.66 -7.81 5.17
C THR A 394 26.97 -8.42 6.38
N GLU A 395 27.55 -8.25 7.57
CA GLU A 395 26.96 -8.70 8.83
C GLU A 395 25.72 -7.85 9.17
N LEU A 396 24.59 -8.51 9.42
CA LEU A 396 23.30 -7.83 9.60
C LEU A 396 23.00 -7.43 11.04
N ALA A 397 23.61 -8.11 12.03
CA ALA A 397 23.36 -7.84 13.45
C ALA A 397 23.69 -6.38 13.86
N PRO A 398 24.85 -5.80 13.49
CA PRO A 398 25.18 -4.42 13.84
C PRO A 398 24.23 -3.40 13.18
N LEU A 399 23.85 -3.66 11.92
CA LEU A 399 22.91 -2.80 11.20
C LEU A 399 21.55 -2.83 11.89
N THR A 400 21.04 -4.01 12.18
CA THR A 400 19.72 -4.18 12.81
C THR A 400 19.68 -3.57 14.21
N ALA A 401 20.76 -3.66 14.97
CA ALA A 401 20.85 -3.00 16.27
C ALA A 401 20.71 -1.47 16.17
N GLU A 402 21.22 -0.83 15.11
CA GLU A 402 21.04 0.61 14.86
C GLU A 402 19.55 0.96 14.71
N TRP A 403 18.85 0.17 13.90
CA TRP A 403 17.43 0.36 13.62
C TRP A 403 16.53 0.02 14.81
N ASN A 404 17.02 -0.82 15.73
CA ASN A 404 16.38 -1.12 17.00
C ASN A 404 16.86 -0.21 18.15
N SER A 405 17.28 1.03 17.91
CA SER A 405 17.43 2.01 18.99
C SER A 405 16.14 2.81 19.18
N PRO A 406 15.88 3.47 20.34
CA PRO A 406 14.80 4.45 20.43
C PRO A 406 14.94 5.48 19.31
N GLN A 407 13.98 5.53 18.40
CA GLN A 407 14.02 6.41 17.24
C GLN A 407 13.15 7.64 17.46
N GLN A 408 13.47 8.73 16.75
CA GLN A 408 12.54 9.83 16.58
C GLN A 408 11.31 9.31 15.82
N VAL A 409 10.14 9.83 16.19
CA VAL A 409 8.87 9.53 15.54
C VAL A 409 8.28 10.81 14.96
N ASP A 410 7.51 10.69 13.90
CA ASP A 410 6.78 11.81 13.27
C ASP A 410 5.81 12.53 14.23
N SER A 411 5.33 11.80 15.25
CA SER A 411 4.23 12.20 16.13
C SER A 411 4.70 12.87 17.44
N THR A 412 5.75 13.68 17.42
CA THR A 412 6.23 14.40 18.63
C THR A 412 5.27 15.50 19.06
N GLY A 413 5.10 15.69 20.37
CA GLY A 413 4.25 16.73 20.95
C GLY A 413 3.71 16.36 22.31
N SER A 414 2.90 17.27 22.87
CA SER A 414 2.14 17.05 24.09
C SER A 414 0.66 16.92 23.75
N PHE A 415 0.02 15.86 24.22
CA PHE A 415 -1.34 15.51 23.81
C PHE A 415 -2.21 15.20 25.03
N THR A 416 -3.47 15.60 24.99
CA THR A 416 -4.41 15.50 26.12
C THR A 416 -5.69 14.79 25.73
N LEU A 417 -6.26 14.05 26.68
CA LEU A 417 -7.56 13.39 26.56
C LEU A 417 -8.42 13.77 27.76
N GLY A 418 -9.61 14.32 27.51
CA GLY A 418 -10.49 14.82 28.55
C GLY A 418 -10.04 16.16 29.15
N GLU A 419 -10.71 16.59 30.22
CA GLU A 419 -10.45 17.87 30.89
C GLU A 419 -10.60 17.75 32.41
N GLY A 420 -10.03 18.73 33.14
CA GLY A 420 -10.20 18.86 34.58
C GLY A 420 -9.75 17.63 35.36
N GLU A 421 -10.65 17.10 36.21
CA GLU A 421 -10.38 15.90 36.99
C GLU A 421 -10.35 14.61 36.16
N ASN A 422 -10.70 14.62 34.87
CA ASN A 422 -10.63 13.44 34.00
C ASN A 422 -9.49 13.50 32.97
N LEU A 423 -8.60 14.48 33.12
CA LEU A 423 -7.48 14.68 32.19
C LEU A 423 -6.51 13.50 32.23
N CYS A 424 -6.22 12.95 31.06
CA CYS A 424 -5.07 12.10 30.79
C CYS A 424 -4.19 12.79 29.74
N TRP A 425 -2.92 12.47 29.67
CA TRP A 425 -2.03 13.08 28.68
C TRP A 425 -0.89 12.15 28.26
N LEU A 426 -0.35 12.41 27.07
CA LEU A 426 0.74 11.69 26.43
C LEU A 426 1.72 12.71 25.86
N ASP A 427 2.97 12.65 26.31
CA ASP A 427 4.07 13.45 25.76
C ASP A 427 5.04 12.56 24.99
N LEU A 428 5.39 12.98 23.78
CA LEU A 428 6.32 12.31 22.88
C LEU A 428 7.43 13.28 22.47
N ASN A 429 8.66 12.94 22.85
CA ASN A 429 9.84 13.77 22.61
C ASN A 429 10.63 13.28 21.38
N SER A 430 11.35 14.19 20.75
CA SER A 430 12.15 13.90 19.54
C SER A 430 13.25 12.84 19.75
N GLY A 431 13.68 12.59 20.99
CA GLY A 431 14.64 11.53 21.30
C GLY A 431 14.02 10.14 21.54
N GLY A 432 12.76 9.93 21.16
CA GLY A 432 12.03 8.68 21.44
C GLY A 432 11.56 8.54 22.90
N GLY A 433 11.72 9.59 23.71
CA GLY A 433 11.21 9.61 25.09
C GLY A 433 9.69 9.78 25.13
N CYS A 434 9.04 9.09 26.05
CA CYS A 434 7.60 9.13 26.23
C CYS A 434 7.24 9.34 27.70
N GLN A 435 6.26 10.19 27.97
CA GLN A 435 5.61 10.28 29.26
C GLN A 435 4.10 10.13 29.08
N LEU A 436 3.45 9.51 30.05
CA LEU A 436 2.03 9.16 29.98
C LEU A 436 1.41 9.35 31.36
N ALA A 437 0.37 10.17 31.45
CA ALA A 437 -0.51 10.19 32.60
C ALA A 437 -1.85 9.54 32.28
N THR A 438 -2.23 8.58 33.12
CA THR A 438 -3.48 7.82 33.00
C THR A 438 -4.35 8.01 34.23
N HIS A 439 -5.62 7.59 34.11
CA HIS A 439 -6.58 7.57 35.21
C HIS A 439 -6.63 8.92 35.94
N ASN A 440 -7.01 9.98 35.24
CA ASN A 440 -7.26 11.29 35.85
C ASN A 440 -5.98 11.90 36.46
N ASN A 441 -4.86 11.84 35.73
CA ASN A 441 -3.53 12.24 36.18
C ASN A 441 -3.02 11.56 37.46
N ARG A 442 -3.60 10.42 37.84
CA ARG A 442 -3.23 9.72 39.07
C ARG A 442 -1.95 8.90 38.92
N TYR A 443 -1.69 8.39 37.72
CA TYR A 443 -0.55 7.53 37.45
C TYR A 443 0.27 8.10 36.30
N PHE A 444 1.49 8.50 36.63
CA PHE A 444 2.49 9.03 35.71
C PHE A 444 3.50 7.96 35.37
N TYR A 445 3.66 7.66 34.10
CA TYR A 445 4.67 6.74 33.58
C TYR A 445 5.64 7.51 32.68
N GLN A 446 6.88 7.05 32.61
CA GLN A 446 7.91 7.57 31.72
C GLN A 446 8.68 6.42 31.08
N GLY A 447 9.17 6.60 29.86
CA GLY A 447 9.94 5.58 29.17
C GLY A 447 10.27 5.99 27.75
N ALA A 448 10.23 5.02 26.84
CA ALA A 448 10.55 5.24 25.45
C ALA A 448 9.57 4.56 24.51
N VAL A 449 9.49 5.09 23.30
CA VAL A 449 8.84 4.45 22.16
C VAL A 449 9.86 3.76 21.27
N THR A 450 9.38 2.72 20.59
CA THR A 450 10.13 1.95 19.62
C THR A 450 9.35 1.92 18.33
N TYR A 451 10.00 2.21 17.21
CA TYR A 451 9.43 1.95 15.89
C TYR A 451 9.31 0.44 15.65
N LEU A 452 8.11 0.00 15.26
CA LEU A 452 7.83 -1.39 14.93
C LEU A 452 7.50 -1.57 13.44
N GLY A 453 7.03 -0.52 12.75
CA GLY A 453 6.64 -0.55 11.34
C GLY A 453 5.60 0.53 11.02
N ALA A 454 4.94 0.44 9.86
CA ALA A 454 3.86 1.37 9.47
C ALA A 454 2.58 0.62 9.13
N THR A 455 1.43 1.19 9.46
CA THR A 455 0.10 0.64 9.16
C THR A 455 -0.74 1.69 8.44
N PRO A 456 -1.87 1.32 7.81
CA PRO A 456 -2.82 2.31 7.28
C PRO A 456 -3.33 3.29 8.36
N ASP A 457 -3.31 2.89 9.64
CA ASP A 457 -3.74 3.71 10.76
C ASP A 457 -2.66 4.66 11.30
N GLY A 458 -1.42 4.58 10.78
CA GLY A 458 -0.29 5.40 11.21
C GLY A 458 1.00 4.62 11.49
N THR A 459 1.98 5.32 12.04
CA THR A 459 3.28 4.79 12.46
C THR A 459 3.09 3.84 13.63
N ALA A 460 3.41 2.56 13.47
CA ALA A 460 3.26 1.55 14.52
C ALA A 460 4.41 1.63 15.52
N LEU A 461 4.06 1.90 16.77
CA LEU A 461 5.00 2.07 17.87
C LEU A 461 4.72 1.09 19.00
N GLY A 462 5.80 0.60 19.61
CA GLY A 462 5.78 -0.10 20.88
C GLY A 462 6.15 0.86 22.01
N PHE A 463 5.38 0.83 23.08
CA PHE A 463 5.55 1.67 24.27
C PHE A 463 6.00 0.79 25.41
N SER A 464 7.02 1.24 26.16
CA SER A 464 7.38 0.64 27.44
C SER A 464 7.68 1.76 28.41
N LEU A 465 6.79 1.88 29.40
CA LEU A 465 6.79 2.98 30.35
C LEU A 465 6.82 2.42 31.76
N ILE A 466 7.56 3.08 32.65
CA ILE A 466 7.73 2.72 34.05
C ILE A 466 7.24 3.85 34.94
N ARG A 467 6.73 3.49 36.11
CA ARG A 467 6.51 4.42 37.21
C ARG A 467 7.02 3.86 38.52
N ASP A 468 7.54 4.72 39.37
CA ASP A 468 7.93 4.35 40.73
C ASP A 468 6.70 4.37 41.65
N THR A 469 6.53 3.32 42.45
CA THR A 469 5.49 3.25 43.49
C THR A 469 6.10 2.83 44.83
N GLU A 470 5.34 2.99 45.91
CA GLU A 470 5.75 2.52 47.24
C GLU A 470 6.01 0.99 47.30
N ASN A 471 5.43 0.23 46.37
CA ASN A 471 5.58 -1.23 46.29
C ASN A 471 6.63 -1.67 45.26
N GLY A 472 7.39 -0.73 44.67
CA GLY A 472 8.35 -0.98 43.60
C GLY A 472 7.93 -0.40 42.25
N PRO A 473 8.76 -0.57 41.20
CA PRO A 473 8.43 -0.11 39.87
C PRO A 473 7.23 -0.86 39.29
N GLU A 474 6.32 -0.13 38.65
CA GLU A 474 5.24 -0.69 37.84
C GLU A 474 5.46 -0.34 36.36
N TRP A 475 5.24 -1.32 35.49
CA TRP A 475 5.45 -1.18 34.05
C TRP A 475 4.12 -1.21 33.30
N VAL A 476 4.06 -0.44 32.22
CA VAL A 476 3.00 -0.47 31.21
C VAL A 476 3.66 -0.63 29.86
N ALA A 477 3.33 -1.71 29.15
CA ALA A 477 3.75 -1.96 27.78
C ALA A 477 2.54 -2.20 26.88
N PHE A 478 2.51 -1.55 25.73
CA PHE A 478 1.45 -1.67 24.74
C PHE A 478 1.95 -1.22 23.36
N SER A 479 1.21 -1.58 22.31
CA SER A 479 1.54 -1.18 20.93
C SER A 479 0.36 -0.43 20.30
N ALA A 480 0.64 0.68 19.62
CA ALA A 480 -0.36 1.50 18.94
C ALA A 480 0.18 2.08 17.63
N ALA A 481 -0.68 2.27 16.65
CA ALA A 481 -0.42 3.14 15.51
C ALA A 481 -0.73 4.58 15.91
N LEU A 482 0.21 5.49 15.64
CA LEU A 482 0.07 6.92 15.87
C LEU A 482 -0.06 7.66 14.56
N LYS A 483 -1.00 8.60 14.50
CA LYS A 483 -1.19 9.50 13.37
C LYS A 483 -1.45 10.91 13.86
N LEU A 484 -0.58 11.85 13.49
CA LEU A 484 -0.80 13.27 13.75
C LEU A 484 -1.67 13.87 12.64
N ASP A 485 -2.86 14.37 13.00
CA ASP A 485 -3.77 15.06 12.09
C ASP A 485 -3.66 16.57 12.28
N TYR A 486 -2.91 17.21 11.38
CA TYR A 486 -2.68 18.65 11.40
C TYR A 486 -3.93 19.48 11.08
N SER A 487 -4.96 18.90 10.44
CA SER A 487 -6.17 19.64 10.06
C SER A 487 -7.05 19.97 11.26
N ILE A 488 -6.98 19.13 12.30
CA ILE A 488 -7.72 19.26 13.56
C ILE A 488 -6.80 19.38 14.78
N ASP A 489 -5.49 19.46 14.57
CA ASP A 489 -4.46 19.60 15.60
C ASP A 489 -4.57 18.53 16.71
N CYS A 490 -4.70 17.26 16.29
CA CYS A 490 -4.89 16.12 17.18
C CYS A 490 -3.99 14.93 16.82
N LEU A 491 -3.66 14.12 17.82
CA LEU A 491 -3.04 12.81 17.65
C LEU A 491 -4.11 11.72 17.72
N ILE A 492 -4.18 10.89 16.69
CA ILE A 492 -4.98 9.68 16.67
C ILE A 492 -4.09 8.53 17.16
N LEU A 493 -4.53 7.84 18.21
CA LEU A 493 -3.88 6.67 18.78
C LEU A 493 -4.77 5.44 18.57
N THR A 494 -4.33 4.52 17.72
CA THR A 494 -5.07 3.29 17.37
C THR A 494 -4.39 2.07 18.00
N PRO A 495 -5.01 1.37 18.95
CA PRO A 495 -4.42 0.18 19.57
C PRO A 495 -4.19 -0.94 18.54
N LEU A 496 -2.96 -1.47 18.47
CA LEU A 496 -2.64 -2.59 17.55
C LEU A 496 -2.91 -3.96 18.18
N SER A 497 -2.84 -4.01 19.51
CA SER A 497 -3.03 -5.20 20.34
C SER A 497 -3.42 -4.77 21.75
N GLY A 498 -4.42 -5.44 22.34
CA GLY A 498 -4.86 -5.19 23.71
C GLY A 498 -5.66 -3.88 23.90
N GLN A 499 -5.82 -3.48 25.16
CA GLN A 499 -6.48 -2.23 25.54
C GLN A 499 -5.46 -1.09 25.59
N ASN A 500 -5.86 0.13 25.23
CA ASN A 500 -5.01 1.30 25.46
C ASN A 500 -4.95 1.64 26.95
N PRO A 501 -3.81 2.13 27.47
CA PRO A 501 -3.66 2.41 28.89
C PRO A 501 -4.36 3.71 29.36
N LEU A 502 -4.83 4.56 28.44
CA LEU A 502 -5.50 5.82 28.76
C LEU A 502 -6.93 5.60 29.25
N THR A 503 -7.65 4.67 28.63
CA THR A 503 -9.10 4.42 28.84
C THR A 503 -9.43 2.96 29.11
N ASN A 504 -8.49 2.04 28.93
CA ASN A 504 -8.71 0.59 28.93
C ASN A 504 -9.70 0.12 27.85
N GLU A 505 -9.82 0.87 26.76
CA GLU A 505 -10.67 0.51 25.61
C GLU A 505 -9.83 0.00 24.43
N THR A 506 -10.49 -0.65 23.47
CA THR A 506 -9.85 -1.18 22.24
C THR A 506 -10.09 -0.32 21.01
N VAL A 507 -10.78 0.82 21.17
CA VAL A 507 -11.10 1.74 20.06
C VAL A 507 -10.01 2.80 19.91
N PRO A 508 -9.86 3.39 18.71
CA PRO A 508 -8.99 4.55 18.52
C PRO A 508 -9.36 5.72 19.43
N LEU A 509 -8.35 6.45 19.89
CA LEU A 509 -8.48 7.66 20.68
C LEU A 509 -8.04 8.88 19.89
N VAL A 510 -8.72 10.01 20.08
CA VAL A 510 -8.31 11.30 19.54
C VAL A 510 -7.85 12.17 20.71
N LEU A 511 -6.58 12.53 20.72
CA LEU A 511 -5.97 13.37 21.74
C LEU A 511 -5.71 14.77 21.18
N THR A 512 -6.09 15.80 21.91
CA THR A 512 -5.91 17.19 21.50
C THR A 512 -4.47 17.63 21.77
N HIS A 513 -3.83 18.28 20.80
CA HIS A 513 -2.51 18.85 20.99
C HIS A 513 -2.54 19.98 22.04
N SER A 514 -1.52 19.99 22.89
CA SER A 514 -1.37 20.93 24.01
C SER A 514 -0.12 21.78 23.82
N TYR A 515 -0.30 23.10 23.91
CA TYR A 515 0.78 24.08 23.75
C TYR A 515 1.39 24.56 25.08
N GLY A 516 0.98 23.96 26.21
CA GLY A 516 1.40 24.34 27.57
C GLY A 516 0.32 25.02 28.40
#